data_AF-A0A7W1JB47-F1
#
_entry.id   AF-A0A7W1JB47-F1
#
_cell.length_a   1.000
_cell.length_b   1.000
_cell.length_c   1.000
_cell.angle_alpha   90.00
_cell.angle_beta   90.00
_cell.angle_gamma   90.00
#
_symmetry.space_group_name_H-M   'P 1'
#
loop_
_entity.id
_entity.type
_entity.pdbx_description
1 polymer ?
#
loop_
_entity_poly.entity_id
_entity_poly.type
_entity_poly.pdbx_seq_one_letter_code
_entity_poly.pdbx_strand_id
1 'polypeptide(L)'
;MQKDGLIEGQKVIFNPDGEVKMSEVLTEFIKPYMKRVNTVDEHRKLLVIAVLAWNAAILPEEKRQEMVNALLANLQMPDDKDFRSIIEMMIERKMKHFAEIRRLIVNFELTDLGSSTHLSVASTLDKDEETAFSQRQRRIE
;
A
#
# COMPACT_ATOMS: atom_id res chain seq x y z
N MET A 1 -9.49 -16.49 10.78
CA MET A 1 -10.70 -16.05 10.08
C MET A 1 -10.31 -14.90 9.15
N GLN A 2 -10.10 -15.17 7.87
CA GLN A 2 -9.94 -14.12 6.85
C GLN A 2 -11.32 -13.52 6.57
N LYS A 3 -11.45 -12.20 6.72
CA LYS A 3 -12.67 -11.47 6.37
C LYS A 3 -12.46 -10.85 5.00
N ASP A 4 -12.93 -11.54 3.96
CA ASP A 4 -13.00 -11.00 2.60
C ASP A 4 -14.04 -9.86 2.55
N GLY A 5 -13.77 -8.81 1.77
CA GLY A 5 -14.66 -7.69 1.54
C GLY A 5 -14.73 -7.32 0.05
N LEU A 6 -15.84 -6.68 -0.36
CA LEU A 6 -16.05 -6.19 -1.73
C LEU A 6 -16.11 -4.66 -1.72
N ILE A 7 -15.29 -3.98 -2.53
CA ILE A 7 -15.41 -2.54 -2.83
C ILE A 7 -15.42 -2.40 -4.36
N GLU A 8 -16.43 -1.72 -4.91
CA GLU A 8 -16.57 -1.39 -6.34
C GLU A 8 -16.31 -2.54 -7.33
N GLY A 9 -16.77 -3.75 -7.00
CA GLY A 9 -16.64 -4.92 -7.89
C GLY A 9 -15.26 -5.57 -7.91
N GLN A 10 -14.30 -5.10 -7.10
CA GLN A 10 -13.02 -5.79 -6.88
C GLN A 10 -13.04 -6.57 -5.56
N LYS A 11 -12.53 -7.81 -5.61
CA LYS A 11 -12.38 -8.66 -4.43
C LYS A 11 -11.17 -8.18 -3.61
N VAL A 12 -11.41 -7.80 -2.35
CA VAL A 12 -10.39 -7.36 -1.39
C VAL A 12 -10.10 -8.51 -0.42
N ILE A 13 -8.82 -8.89 -0.32
CA ILE A 13 -8.38 -9.98 0.55
C ILE A 13 -7.34 -9.45 1.54
N PHE A 14 -7.43 -9.93 2.78
CA PHE A 14 -6.45 -9.67 3.84
C PHE A 14 -5.50 -10.87 3.96
N ASN A 15 -4.20 -10.64 3.74
CA ASN A 15 -3.15 -11.67 3.84
C ASN A 15 -3.50 -13.01 3.14
N PRO A 16 -3.65 -13.05 1.80
CA PRO A 16 -3.88 -14.30 1.08
C PRO A 16 -2.72 -15.29 1.25
N ASP A 17 -3.02 -16.56 1.54
CA ASP A 17 -2.02 -17.62 1.69
C ASP A 17 -1.45 -18.08 0.34
N GLY A 18 -0.12 -18.22 0.26
CA GLY A 18 0.59 -18.67 -0.94
C GLY A 18 0.85 -17.60 -2.00
N GLU A 19 0.50 -16.35 -1.71
CA GLU A 19 0.73 -15.17 -2.56
C GLU A 19 1.67 -14.17 -1.87
N VAL A 20 2.18 -13.20 -2.62
CA VAL A 20 3.04 -12.13 -2.07
C VAL A 20 2.27 -11.36 -1.01
N LYS A 21 2.76 -11.38 0.24
CA LYS A 21 2.14 -10.68 1.36
C LYS A 21 2.37 -9.18 1.27
N MET A 22 1.31 -8.43 1.00
CA MET A 22 1.39 -6.97 0.86
C MET A 22 1.83 -6.25 2.13
N SER A 23 1.65 -6.83 3.32
CA SER A 23 2.18 -6.30 4.58
C SER A 23 3.71 -6.36 4.63
N GLU A 24 4.32 -7.46 4.18
CA GLU A 24 5.77 -7.63 4.09
C GLU A 24 6.35 -6.72 2.99
N VAL A 25 5.68 -6.63 1.84
CA VAL A 25 6.04 -5.71 0.76
C VAL A 25 6.02 -4.26 1.22
N LEU A 26 4.94 -3.83 1.87
CA LEU A 26 4.83 -2.46 2.36
C LEU A 26 5.90 -2.16 3.43
N THR A 27 6.23 -3.14 4.27
CA THR A 27 7.31 -3.03 5.26
C THR A 27 8.68 -2.82 4.59
N GLU A 28 9.02 -3.62 3.58
CA GLU A 28 10.29 -3.46 2.83
C GLU A 28 10.31 -2.19 1.97
N PHE A 29 9.15 -1.75 1.49
CA PHE A 29 8.99 -0.51 0.75
C PHE A 29 9.37 0.70 1.61
N ILE A 30 8.85 0.78 2.85
CA ILE A 30 9.08 1.92 3.75
C ILE A 30 10.40 1.89 4.52
N LYS A 31 11.11 0.75 4.52
CA LYS A 31 12.35 0.52 5.28
C LYS A 31 13.39 1.65 5.22
N PRO A 32 13.67 2.30 4.07
CA PRO A 32 14.63 3.41 4.03
C PRO A 32 14.20 4.64 4.85
N TYR A 33 12.90 4.83 5.04
CA TYR A 33 12.30 5.99 5.69
C TYR A 33 12.11 5.78 7.21
N MET A 34 12.14 4.52 7.67
CA MET A 34 11.97 4.15 9.08
C MET A 34 13.01 4.76 10.03
N LYS A 35 14.19 5.16 9.54
CA LYS A 35 15.23 5.81 10.35
C LYS A 35 14.78 7.14 10.97
N ARG A 36 13.70 7.74 10.45
CA ARG A 36 13.15 9.03 10.92
C ARG A 36 11.88 8.86 11.75
N VAL A 37 11.46 7.63 12.00
CA VAL A 37 10.23 7.29 12.72
C VAL A 37 10.58 6.82 14.13
N ASN A 38 10.12 7.56 15.13
CA ASN A 38 10.38 7.29 16.55
C ASN A 38 9.11 6.93 17.32
N THR A 39 7.93 7.21 16.78
CA THR A 39 6.64 6.95 17.42
C THR A 39 5.70 6.14 16.53
N VAL A 40 4.72 5.48 17.15
CA VAL A 40 3.66 4.74 16.42
C VAL A 40 2.84 5.68 15.52
N ASP A 41 2.63 6.93 15.96
CA ASP A 41 1.92 7.93 15.16
C ASP A 41 2.71 8.37 13.93
N GLU A 42 4.03 8.55 14.06
CA GLU A 42 4.91 8.82 12.91
C GLU A 42 4.95 7.62 11.95
N HIS A 43 4.95 6.39 12.47
CA HIS A 43 4.87 5.18 11.66
C HIS A 43 3.55 5.11 10.89
N ARG A 44 2.43 5.41 11.54
CA ARG A 44 1.12 5.47 10.91
C ARG A 44 1.09 6.53 9.80
N LYS A 45 1.64 7.72 10.05
CA LYS A 45 1.73 8.79 9.03
C LYS A 45 2.59 8.36 7.83
N LEU A 46 3.75 7.73 8.08
CA LEU A 46 4.59 7.18 7.02
C LEU A 46 3.83 6.15 6.17
N LEU A 47 3.08 5.25 6.80
CA LEU A 47 2.27 4.25 6.09
C LEU A 47 1.18 4.89 5.23
N VAL A 48 0.50 5.94 5.70
CA VAL A 48 -0.48 6.70 4.89
C VAL A 48 0.20 7.25 3.63
N ILE A 49 1.34 7.92 3.78
CA ILE A 49 2.08 8.50 2.65
C ILE A 49 2.55 7.40 1.70
N ALA A 50 3.07 6.29 2.25
CA ALA A 50 3.56 5.16 1.50
C ALA A 50 2.47 4.50 0.65
N VAL A 51 1.29 4.26 1.22
CA VAL A 51 0.15 3.67 0.50
C VAL A 51 -0.29 4.56 -0.66
N LEU A 52 -0.31 5.87 -0.44
CA LEU A 52 -0.69 6.81 -1.48
C LEU A 52 0.35 6.88 -2.60
N ALA A 53 1.64 6.95 -2.26
CA ALA A 53 2.73 6.88 -3.23
C ALA A 53 2.73 5.56 -4.00
N TRP A 54 2.46 4.44 -3.32
CA TRP A 54 2.34 3.12 -3.93
C TRP A 54 1.23 3.07 -4.99
N ASN A 55 0.04 3.53 -4.63
CA ASN A 55 -1.11 3.55 -5.53
C ASN A 55 -0.88 4.54 -6.70
N ALA A 56 -0.29 5.71 -6.43
CA ALA A 56 0.04 6.70 -7.47
C ALA A 56 1.04 6.17 -8.51
N ALA A 57 1.95 5.27 -8.11
CA ALA A 57 2.92 4.64 -9.01
C ALA A 57 2.29 3.63 -9.99
N ILE A 58 1.06 3.17 -9.73
CA ILE A 58 0.31 2.26 -10.61
C ILE A 58 -0.52 3.06 -11.64
N LEU A 59 -0.86 4.31 -11.32
CA LEU A 59 -1.63 5.19 -12.20
C LEU A 59 -0.78 5.75 -13.36
N PRO A 60 -1.44 6.13 -14.48
CA PRO A 60 -0.81 6.96 -15.51
C PRO A 60 -0.21 8.24 -14.94
N GLU A 61 0.81 8.78 -15.60
CA GLU A 61 1.59 9.92 -15.12
C GLU A 61 0.73 11.17 -14.87
N GLU A 62 -0.28 11.40 -15.71
CA GLU A 62 -1.21 12.53 -15.58
C GLU A 62 -2.02 12.43 -14.28
N LYS A 63 -2.49 11.21 -13.95
CA LYS A 63 -3.29 10.94 -12.75
C LYS A 63 -2.45 10.93 -11.48
N ARG A 64 -1.16 10.62 -11.60
CA ARG A 64 -0.21 10.65 -10.49
C ARG A 64 -0.03 12.06 -9.94
N GLN A 65 0.16 13.06 -10.80
CA GLN A 65 0.34 14.45 -10.33
C GLN A 65 -0.92 15.00 -9.65
N GLU A 66 -2.10 14.68 -10.17
CA GLU A 66 -3.38 15.00 -9.53
C GLU A 66 -3.45 14.41 -8.10
N MET A 67 -3.07 13.14 -7.93
CA MET A 67 -3.08 12.47 -6.64
C MET A 67 -2.07 13.06 -5.65
N VAL A 68 -0.85 13.38 -6.10
CA VAL A 68 0.17 14.04 -5.26
C VAL A 68 -0.32 15.41 -4.78
N ASN A 69 -0.89 16.21 -5.68
CA ASN A 69 -1.43 17.54 -5.34
C ASN A 69 -2.57 17.45 -4.32
N ALA A 70 -3.50 16.51 -4.50
CA ALA A 70 -4.60 16.30 -3.56
C ALA A 70 -4.10 15.90 -2.16
N LEU A 71 -3.02 15.13 -2.09
CA LEU A 71 -2.40 14.68 -0.85
C LEU A 71 -1.76 15.84 -0.07
N LEU A 72 -1.00 16.69 -0.76
CA LEU A 72 -0.41 17.90 -0.18
C LEU A 72 -1.48 18.82 0.40
N ALA A 73 -2.57 19.03 -0.35
CA ALA A 73 -3.70 19.83 0.10
C ALA A 73 -4.38 19.25 1.35
N ASN A 74 -4.62 17.93 1.38
CA ASN A 74 -5.28 17.26 2.49
C ASN A 74 -4.45 17.25 3.78
N LEU A 75 -3.12 17.16 3.67
CA LEU A 75 -2.24 17.21 4.83
C LEU A 75 -2.06 18.64 5.38
N GLN A 76 -2.67 19.65 4.74
CA GLN A 76 -2.47 21.07 5.06
C GLN A 76 -0.99 21.45 5.15
N MET A 77 -0.15 20.69 4.44
CA MET A 77 1.26 20.96 4.36
C MET A 77 1.40 22.16 3.43
N PRO A 78 2.25 23.14 3.76
CA PRO A 78 2.75 24.07 2.74
C PRO A 78 3.24 23.25 1.54
N ASP A 79 3.27 23.83 0.33
CA ASP A 79 3.93 23.22 -0.83
C ASP A 79 5.44 23.16 -0.58
N ASP A 80 5.80 22.28 0.35
CA ASP A 80 7.12 22.02 0.85
C ASP A 80 7.76 21.11 -0.17
N LYS A 81 8.64 21.71 -0.96
CA LYS A 81 9.40 21.03 -2.00
C LYS A 81 10.07 19.77 -1.46
N ASP A 82 10.51 19.78 -0.20
CA ASP A 82 11.17 18.62 0.42
C ASP A 82 10.20 17.46 0.59
N PHE A 83 8.95 17.74 0.96
CA PHE A 83 7.93 16.71 1.13
C PHE A 83 7.42 16.15 -0.21
N ARG A 84 7.21 17.02 -1.21
CA ARG A 84 6.91 16.59 -2.57
C ARG A 84 8.00 15.66 -3.11
N SER A 85 9.27 16.03 -2.94
CA SER A 85 10.40 15.20 -3.36
C SER A 85 10.44 13.84 -2.64
N ILE A 86 10.02 13.76 -1.37
CA ILE A 86 9.90 12.47 -0.67
C ILE A 86 8.85 11.57 -1.34
N ILE A 87 7.67 12.10 -1.67
CA ILE A 87 6.62 11.32 -2.34
C ILE A 87 7.10 10.84 -3.72
N GLU A 88 7.73 11.72 -4.49
CA GLU A 88 8.29 11.38 -5.81
C GLU A 88 9.36 10.28 -5.70
N MET A 89 10.28 10.37 -4.73
CA MET A 89 11.26 9.31 -4.45
C MET A 89 10.61 7.97 -4.06
N MET A 90 9.49 7.99 -3.32
CA MET A 90 8.74 6.77 -2.98
C MET A 90 8.09 6.15 -4.22
N ILE A 91 7.51 6.96 -5.09
CA ILE A 91 6.93 6.52 -6.37
C ILE A 91 8.01 5.88 -7.25
N GLU A 92 9.15 6.55 -7.43
CA GLU A 92 10.28 6.02 -8.19
C GLU A 92 10.79 4.70 -7.60
N ARG A 93 10.89 4.60 -6.28
CA ARG A 93 11.27 3.37 -5.59
C ARG A 93 10.29 2.23 -5.90
N LYS A 94 8.98 2.48 -5.89
CA LYS A 94 7.96 1.49 -6.26
C LYS A 94 8.20 1.01 -7.69
N MET A 95 8.34 1.95 -8.63
CA MET A 95 8.57 1.64 -10.05
C MET A 95 9.88 0.89 -10.31
N LYS A 96 10.91 1.09 -9.47
CA LYS A 96 12.24 0.48 -9.66
C LYS A 96 12.37 -0.90 -9.01
N HIS A 97 11.75 -1.10 -7.84
CA HIS A 97 12.00 -2.28 -6.99
C HIS A 97 10.77 -3.19 -6.83
N PHE A 98 9.58 -2.73 -7.22
CA PHE A 98 8.31 -3.43 -7.02
C PHE A 98 7.39 -3.25 -8.24
N ALA A 99 7.99 -3.23 -9.44
CA ALA A 99 7.29 -2.92 -10.70
C ALA A 99 6.28 -4.00 -11.08
N GLU A 100 6.58 -5.24 -10.73
CA GLU A 100 5.80 -6.44 -10.97
C GLU A 100 4.51 -6.49 -10.14
N ILE A 101 4.46 -5.80 -9.01
CA ILE A 101 3.28 -5.80 -8.15
C ILE A 101 2.32 -4.69 -8.59
N ARG A 102 1.20 -5.07 -9.22
CA ARG A 102 0.16 -4.15 -9.72
C ARG A 102 -1.05 -4.02 -8.80
N ARG A 103 -0.98 -4.60 -7.60
CA ARG A 103 -2.03 -4.53 -6.59
C ARG A 103 -2.12 -3.14 -5.97
N LEU A 104 -3.33 -2.58 -5.93
CA LEU A 104 -3.62 -1.36 -5.17
C LEU A 104 -3.81 -1.73 -3.70
N ILE A 105 -3.30 -0.90 -2.79
CA ILE A 105 -3.55 -1.04 -1.36
C ILE A 105 -4.83 -0.28 -1.04
N VAL A 106 -5.82 -0.99 -0.50
CA VAL A 106 -7.15 -0.46 -0.18
C VAL A 106 -7.19 0.03 1.26
N ASN A 107 -6.58 -0.71 2.17
CA ASN A 107 -6.55 -0.37 3.58
C ASN A 107 -5.32 -0.97 4.27
N PHE A 108 -4.90 -0.38 5.38
CA PHE A 108 -3.93 -0.97 6.29
C PHE A 108 -4.33 -0.76 7.74
N GLU A 109 -3.91 -1.68 8.60
CA GLU A 109 -4.08 -1.59 10.04
C GLU A 109 -2.72 -1.78 10.71
N LEU A 110 -2.34 -0.80 11.52
CA LEU A 110 -1.16 -0.87 12.38
C LEU A 110 -1.63 -1.03 13.83
N THR A 111 -1.32 -2.18 14.42
CA THR A 111 -1.63 -2.51 15.81
C THR A 111 -0.36 -2.40 16.65
N ASP A 112 -0.42 -1.66 17.74
CA ASP A 112 0.65 -1.60 18.74
C ASP A 112 0.48 -2.76 19.74
N LEU A 113 1.52 -3.57 19.89
CA LEU A 113 1.59 -4.71 20.82
C LEU A 113 2.49 -4.41 22.02
N GLY A 114 2.89 -3.15 22.21
CA GLY A 114 3.76 -2.69 23.31
C GLY A 114 5.24 -2.87 22.99
N SER A 115 5.69 -4.11 22.79
CA SER A 115 7.10 -4.40 22.43
C SER A 115 7.36 -4.43 20.92
N SER A 116 6.29 -4.45 20.12
CA SER A 116 6.35 -4.55 18.66
C SER A 116 5.09 -3.95 18.03
N THR A 117 5.13 -3.75 16.72
CA THR A 117 3.95 -3.39 15.94
C THR A 117 3.60 -4.52 14.97
N HIS A 118 2.32 -4.68 14.69
CA HIS A 118 1.81 -5.61 13.69
C HIS A 118 1.12 -4.84 12.57
N LEU A 119 1.51 -5.10 11.33
CA LEU A 119 0.94 -4.48 10.14
C LEU A 119 0.11 -5.51 9.36
N SER A 120 -1.16 -5.19 9.15
CA SER A 120 -2.07 -5.91 8.26
C SER A 120 -2.43 -5.01 7.07
N VAL A 121 -2.46 -5.59 5.87
CA VAL A 121 -2.74 -4.85 4.63
C VAL A 121 -3.81 -5.58 3.84
N ALA A 122 -4.80 -4.83 3.37
CA ALA A 122 -5.77 -5.25 2.37
C ALA A 122 -5.40 -4.65 1.02
N SER A 123 -5.37 -5.49 -0.01
CA SER A 123 -5.10 -5.07 -1.38
C SER A 123 -6.11 -5.67 -2.35
N THR A 124 -6.11 -5.13 -3.55
CA THR A 124 -6.73 -5.80 -4.70
C THR A 124 -5.96 -7.07 -5.03
N LEU A 125 -6.61 -7.98 -5.76
CA LEU A 125 -5.93 -9.08 -6.44
C LEU A 125 -5.48 -8.63 -7.84
N ASP A 126 -4.36 -9.17 -8.32
CA ASP A 126 -4.03 -9.05 -9.74
C ASP A 126 -4.89 -10.03 -10.57
N LYS A 127 -5.10 -9.76 -11.86
CA LYS A 127 -6.03 -10.54 -12.71
C LYS A 127 -5.69 -12.03 -12.79
N ASP A 128 -4.39 -12.33 -12.78
CA ASP A 128 -3.89 -13.71 -12.80
C ASP A 128 -4.20 -14.44 -11.50
N GLU A 129 -4.24 -13.71 -10.39
CA GLU A 129 -4.49 -14.22 -9.03
C GLU A 129 -5.99 -14.35 -8.78
N GLU A 130 -6.80 -13.42 -9.29
CA GLU A 130 -8.26 -13.55 -9.33
C GLU A 130 -8.69 -14.81 -10.10
N THR A 131 -8.01 -15.12 -11.20
CA THR A 131 -8.24 -16.34 -12.00
C THR A 131 -7.84 -17.61 -11.23
N ALA A 132 -6.66 -17.63 -10.60
CA ALA A 132 -6.18 -18.77 -9.81
C ALA A 132 -7.03 -19.01 -8.56
N PHE A 133 -7.44 -17.95 -7.87
CA PHE A 133 -8.31 -18.00 -6.70
C PHE A 133 -9.70 -18.56 -7.08
N SER A 134 -10.29 -18.07 -8.18
CA SER A 134 -11.56 -18.57 -8.70
C SER A 134 -11.53 -20.06 -9.05
N GLN A 135 -10.41 -20.55 -9.58
CA GLN A 135 -10.23 -21.97 -9.88
C GLN A 135 -10.06 -22.83 -8.62
N ARG A 136 -9.38 -22.32 -7.59
CA ARG A 136 -9.19 -23.03 -6.31
C ARG A 136 -10.49 -23.15 -5.53
N GLN A 137 -11.31 -22.11 -5.49
CA GLN A 137 -12.62 -22.16 -4.80
C GLN A 137 -13.58 -23.17 -5.45
N ARG A 138 -13.57 -23.28 -6.78
CA ARG A 138 -14.37 -24.29 -7.52
C ARG A 138 -13.91 -25.74 -7.34
N ARG A 139 -12.76 -26.00 -6.73
CA ARG A 139 -12.27 -27.37 -6.45
C ARG A 139 -12.67 -27.90 -5.07
N ILE A 140 -13.28 -27.07 -4.23
CA ILE A 140 -13.69 -27.41 -2.86
C ILE A 140 -15.23 -27.56 -2.78
N GLU A 141 -15.95 -27.27 -3.87
CA GLU A 141 -17.38 -27.57 -4.08
C GLU A 141 -17.52 -28.81 -4.98
#